data_AF-A0A527WB16-F1
#
_entry.id   AF-A0A527WB16-F1
#
_cell.length_a   1.000
_cell.length_b   1.000
_cell.length_c   1.000
_cell.angle_alpha   90.00
_cell.angle_beta   90.00
_cell.angle_gamma   90.00
#
_symmetry.space_group_name_H-M   'P 1'
#
loop_
_entity.id
_entity.type
_entity.pdbx_description
1 polymer ?
#
loop_
_entity_poly.entity_id
_entity_poly.type
_entity_poly.pdbx_seq_one_letter_code
_entity_poly.pdbx_strand_id
1 'polypeptide(L)'
;MERSTIVRVHEGLHARPATRFVKLAKGFESEVELVKDGKAVSAKSSVKLMLLAVKENQEVTVRANGADAIEAIEALIGYLENPRAGLDDEGEAGEGGPETAAAAPEAAPLAAAPTEGTPKLQGVAASEGVAIGPAFAHFPPDVEGPGRHLQAGEIEGELERFRGAVASIEARMDRTLAENNLSAGDRGIVAALRDIAADDSLTGEVERLINGGDDAVSAVIAAASTIAADFSAV
;
A
#
# COMPACT_ATOMS: atom_id res chain seq x y z
N MET A 1 14.97 25.85 -0.11
CA MET A 1 16.29 25.28 -0.45
C MET A 1 16.08 24.09 -1.36
N GLU A 2 17.06 23.74 -2.20
CA GLU A 2 16.99 22.53 -3.03
C GLU A 2 18.36 21.90 -3.24
N ARG A 3 18.39 20.58 -3.41
CA ARG A 3 19.61 19.81 -3.70
C ARG A 3 19.27 18.58 -4.55
N SER A 4 20.11 18.31 -5.55
CA SER A 4 19.96 17.17 -6.46
C SER A 4 20.82 15.99 -6.03
N THR A 5 20.34 14.77 -6.28
CA THR A 5 21.07 13.52 -6.04
C THR A 5 20.68 12.43 -7.05
N ILE A 6 21.50 11.39 -7.14
CA ILE A 6 21.21 10.17 -7.91
C ILE A 6 20.59 9.14 -6.97
N VAL A 7 19.41 8.64 -7.33
CA VAL A 7 18.72 7.61 -6.54
C VAL A 7 19.47 6.29 -6.64
N ARG A 8 19.87 5.76 -5.49
CA ARG A 8 20.54 4.45 -5.35
C ARG A 8 19.64 3.38 -4.74
N VAL A 9 18.44 3.76 -4.31
CA VAL A 9 17.41 2.84 -3.81
C VAL A 9 17.13 1.76 -4.85
N HIS A 10 17.31 0.49 -4.47
CA HIS A 10 17.05 -0.64 -5.35
C HIS A 10 15.58 -0.65 -5.81
N GLU A 11 15.34 -0.91 -7.10
CA GLU A 11 14.02 -0.81 -7.75
C GLU A 11 13.34 0.58 -7.71
N GLY A 12 13.98 1.59 -7.10
CA GLY A 12 13.47 2.96 -7.01
C GLY A 12 12.47 3.19 -5.87
N LEU A 13 11.69 4.27 -5.95
CA LEU A 13 10.67 4.61 -4.93
C LEU A 13 9.33 3.91 -5.21
N HIS A 14 9.32 2.59 -5.16
CA HIS A 14 8.09 1.78 -5.17
C HIS A 14 7.44 1.72 -3.77
N ALA A 15 6.30 1.02 -3.63
CA ALA A 15 5.43 1.08 -2.45
C ALA A 15 6.14 1.08 -1.08
N ARG A 16 7.07 0.15 -0.82
CA ARG A 16 7.80 0.05 0.45
C ARG A 16 8.80 1.20 0.69
N PRO A 17 9.79 1.46 -0.19
CA PRO A 17 10.72 2.58 0.00
C PRO A 17 10.03 3.94 -0.07
N ALA A 18 9.00 4.11 -0.89
CA ALA A 18 8.19 5.33 -0.93
C ALA A 18 7.50 5.60 0.42
N THR A 19 6.90 4.58 1.04
CA THR A 19 6.25 4.69 2.37
C THR A 19 7.25 5.12 3.45
N ARG A 20 8.44 4.50 3.49
CA ARG A 20 9.49 4.88 4.44
C ARG A 20 10.01 6.30 4.18
N PHE A 21 10.16 6.68 2.90
CA PHE A 21 10.54 8.04 2.51
C PHE A 21 9.48 9.07 2.95
N VAL A 22 8.19 8.77 2.75
CA VAL A 22 7.07 9.63 3.19
C VAL A 22 7.05 9.76 4.70
N LYS A 23 7.23 8.65 5.44
CA LYS A 23 7.30 8.68 6.90
C LYS A 23 8.44 9.56 7.39
N LEU A 24 9.61 9.48 6.73
CA LEU A 24 10.73 10.37 7.02
C LEU A 24 10.37 11.84 6.71
N ALA A 25 9.78 12.12 5.55
CA ALA A 25 9.37 13.46 5.14
C ALA A 25 8.29 14.07 6.06
N LYS A 26 7.32 13.26 6.52
CA LYS A 26 6.25 13.66 7.46
C LYS A 26 6.79 13.99 8.86
N GLY A 27 8.00 13.54 9.20
CA GLY A 27 8.67 13.89 10.45
C GLY A 27 9.18 15.33 10.52
N PHE A 28 9.21 16.04 9.39
CA PHE A 28 9.66 17.43 9.30
C PHE A 28 8.47 18.40 9.17
N GLU A 29 8.59 19.58 9.75
CA GLU A 29 7.59 20.65 9.65
C GLU A 29 7.62 21.31 8.26
N SER A 30 8.79 21.31 7.60
CA SER A 30 8.95 21.85 6.24
C SER A 30 8.01 21.24 5.21
N GLU A 31 7.62 22.07 4.24
CA GLU A 31 7.08 21.60 2.97
C GLU A 31 8.22 21.00 2.16
N VAL A 32 8.05 19.76 1.72
CA VAL A 32 9.09 19.03 0.98
C VAL A 32 8.51 18.51 -0.33
N GLU A 33 9.21 18.80 -1.42
CA GLU A 33 8.90 18.33 -2.77
C GLU A 33 10.05 17.47 -3.32
N LEU A 34 9.68 16.44 -4.08
CA LEU A 34 10.60 15.69 -4.93
C LEU A 34 10.33 16.06 -6.40
N VAL A 35 11.38 16.41 -7.12
CA VAL A 35 11.32 16.86 -8.51
C VAL A 35 12.07 15.89 -9.41
N LYS A 36 11.41 15.45 -10.48
CA LYS A 36 11.98 14.60 -11.54
C LYS A 36 11.43 15.05 -12.89
N ASP A 37 12.29 15.21 -13.90
CA ASP A 37 11.90 15.59 -15.26
C ASP A 37 10.99 16.83 -15.33
N GLY A 38 11.22 17.81 -14.45
CA GLY A 38 10.41 19.03 -14.34
C GLY A 38 9.05 18.87 -13.64
N LYS A 39 8.67 17.65 -13.22
CA LYS A 39 7.48 17.39 -12.40
C LYS A 39 7.86 17.43 -10.93
N ALA A 40 7.19 18.28 -10.15
CA ALA A 40 7.35 18.37 -8.70
C ALA A 40 6.15 17.71 -8.00
N VAL A 41 6.42 16.87 -7.01
CA VAL A 41 5.39 16.23 -6.19
C VAL A 41 5.71 16.37 -4.70
N SER A 42 4.68 16.37 -3.85
CA SER A 42 4.87 16.36 -2.41
C SER A 42 5.57 15.08 -1.96
N ALA A 43 6.66 15.23 -1.21
CA ALA A 43 7.37 14.12 -0.58
C ALA A 43 6.60 13.49 0.59
N LYS A 44 5.46 14.09 0.99
CA LYS A 44 4.59 13.60 2.07
C LYS A 44 3.41 12.76 1.55
N SER A 45 3.29 12.55 0.24
CA SER A 45 2.28 11.69 -0.37
C SER A 45 2.90 10.44 -1.00
N SER A 46 2.53 9.28 -0.49
CA SER A 46 2.96 7.98 -0.99
C SER A 46 2.45 7.76 -2.42
N VAL A 47 1.20 8.13 -2.70
CA VAL A 47 0.61 7.98 -4.03
C VAL A 47 1.35 8.83 -5.06
N LYS A 48 1.58 10.12 -4.77
CA LYS A 48 2.25 11.02 -5.73
C LYS A 48 3.71 10.65 -5.98
N LEU A 49 4.42 10.18 -4.96
CA LEU A 49 5.80 9.70 -5.13
C LEU A 49 5.88 8.46 -6.00
N MET A 50 4.97 7.49 -5.79
CA MET A 50 4.93 6.30 -6.63
C MET A 50 4.54 6.65 -8.08
N LEU A 51 3.62 7.60 -8.30
CA LEU A 51 3.27 8.11 -9.63
C LEU A 51 4.39 8.92 -10.31
N LEU A 52 5.34 9.49 -9.55
CA LEU A 52 6.55 10.10 -10.12
C LEU A 52 7.47 9.04 -10.75
N ALA A 53 7.29 7.77 -10.38
CA ALA A 53 8.01 6.59 -10.89
C ALA A 53 9.52 6.79 -10.93
N VAL A 54 10.07 7.24 -9.81
CA VAL A 54 11.51 7.44 -9.65
C VAL A 54 12.20 6.08 -9.63
N LYS A 55 13.09 5.83 -10.61
CA LYS A 55 13.83 4.58 -10.75
C LYS A 55 15.25 4.71 -10.22
N GLU A 56 15.87 3.57 -9.93
CA GLU A 56 17.29 3.50 -9.60
C GLU A 56 18.13 4.18 -10.70
N ASN A 57 19.19 4.88 -10.28
CA ASN A 57 20.12 5.63 -11.11
C ASN A 57 19.53 6.84 -11.86
N GLN A 58 18.32 7.30 -11.49
CA GLN A 58 17.78 8.57 -11.97
C GLN A 58 18.19 9.74 -11.09
N GLU A 59 18.36 10.91 -11.69
CA GLU A 59 18.58 12.16 -10.98
C GLU A 59 17.25 12.75 -10.52
N VAL A 60 17.19 13.14 -9.25
CA VAL A 60 16.04 13.82 -8.65
C VAL A 60 16.52 15.01 -7.83
N THR A 61 15.65 15.99 -7.66
CA THR A 61 15.92 17.17 -6.82
C THR A 61 14.96 17.19 -5.64
N VAL A 62 15.50 17.25 -4.44
CA VAL A 62 14.72 17.45 -3.20
C VAL A 62 14.68 18.94 -2.93
N ARG A 63 13.48 19.50 -2.80
CA ARG A 63 13.24 20.90 -2.45
C ARG A 63 12.51 20.96 -1.12
N ALA A 64 13.00 21.77 -0.19
CA ALA A 64 12.35 21.98 1.10
C ALA A 64 12.22 23.46 1.45
N ASN A 65 11.10 23.83 2.09
CA ASN A 65 10.81 25.17 2.57
C ASN A 65 10.23 25.11 3.99
N GLY A 66 10.90 25.75 4.95
CA GLY A 66 10.52 25.72 6.35
C GLY A 66 11.71 25.91 7.28
N ALA A 67 11.46 25.83 8.59
CA ALA A 67 12.46 26.06 9.63
C ALA A 67 13.53 24.95 9.69
N ASP A 68 13.15 23.71 9.38
CA ASP A 68 13.97 22.51 9.37
C ASP A 68 14.33 22.03 7.94
N ALA A 69 14.35 22.96 6.98
CA ALA A 69 14.53 22.63 5.56
C ALA A 69 15.91 22.03 5.25
N ILE A 70 16.95 22.40 6.02
CA ILE A 70 18.30 21.84 5.86
C ILE A 70 18.32 20.40 6.32
N GLU A 71 17.83 20.14 7.54
CA GLU A 71 17.77 18.80 8.12
C GLU A 71 16.90 17.86 7.26
N ALA A 72 15.77 18.35 6.75
CA ALA A 72 14.91 17.60 5.86
C ALA A 72 15.62 17.17 4.57
N ILE A 73 16.33 18.10 3.90
CA ILE A 73 17.07 17.79 2.66
C ILE A 73 18.17 16.77 2.93
N GLU A 74 18.94 16.94 4.02
CA GLU A 74 20.03 16.02 4.37
C GLU A 74 19.53 14.60 4.63
N ALA A 75 18.47 14.46 5.44
CA ALA A 75 17.89 13.17 5.77
C ALA A 75 17.31 12.46 4.54
N LEU A 76 16.57 13.20 3.70
CA LEU A 76 15.92 12.64 2.51
C LEU A 76 16.91 12.27 1.41
N ILE A 77 17.96 13.07 1.20
CA ILE A 77 19.02 12.70 0.27
C ILE A 77 19.79 11.49 0.78
N GLY A 78 20.11 11.44 2.08
CA GLY A 78 20.74 10.27 2.68
C GLY A 78 19.92 9.00 2.49
N TYR A 79 18.58 9.12 2.55
CA TYR A 79 17.69 8.00 2.22
C TYR A 79 17.78 7.59 0.75
N LEU A 80 17.75 8.54 -0.19
CA LEU A 80 17.80 8.27 -1.64
C LEU A 80 19.14 7.68 -2.09
N GLU A 81 20.23 8.03 -1.42
CA GLU A 81 21.58 7.54 -1.69
C GLU A 81 21.87 6.18 -1.05
N ASN A 82 20.99 5.68 -0.18
CA ASN A 82 21.14 4.39 0.48
C ASN A 82 20.57 3.24 -0.39
N PRO A 83 21.41 2.32 -0.90
CA PRO A 83 20.94 1.20 -1.71
C PRO A 83 20.06 0.20 -0.95
N ARG A 84 20.16 0.19 0.38
CA ARG A 84 19.36 -0.67 1.28
C ARG A 84 18.07 -0.02 1.76
N ALA A 85 17.79 1.21 1.34
CA ALA A 85 16.56 1.89 1.69
C ALA A 85 15.34 1.04 1.25
N GLY A 86 14.54 0.58 2.22
CA GLY A 86 13.40 -0.30 1.94
C GLY A 86 13.73 -1.80 1.88
N LEU A 87 15.02 -2.17 1.98
CA LEU A 87 15.53 -3.54 2.06
C LEU A 87 15.92 -3.97 3.49
N ASP A 88 15.89 -3.08 4.49
CA ASP A 88 16.31 -3.36 5.88
C ASP A 88 15.43 -4.39 6.63
N ASP A 89 14.59 -5.14 5.92
CA ASP A 89 13.86 -6.30 6.41
C ASP A 89 14.60 -7.62 6.07
N GLU A 90 15.79 -7.57 5.43
CA GLU A 90 16.69 -8.72 5.16
C GLU A 90 17.86 -8.86 6.16
N GLY A 91 17.80 -8.17 7.31
CA GLY A 91 18.75 -8.33 8.41
C GLY A 91 18.24 -9.34 9.43
N GLU A 92 18.84 -10.53 9.44
CA GLU A 92 18.47 -11.72 10.24
C GLU A 92 17.24 -12.49 9.75
N ALA A 93 17.30 -12.94 8.49
CA ALA A 93 16.77 -14.26 8.17
C ALA A 93 17.55 -15.30 8.98
N GLY A 94 17.14 -15.51 10.23
CA GLY A 94 17.27 -16.83 10.82
C GLY A 94 16.64 -17.79 9.82
N GLU A 95 17.42 -18.78 9.38
CA GLU A 95 16.95 -19.88 8.56
C GLU A 95 15.63 -20.37 9.14
N GLY A 96 14.52 -19.96 8.53
CA GLY A 96 13.20 -20.48 8.78
C GLY A 96 13.21 -21.90 8.25
N GLY A 97 13.78 -22.83 9.03
CA GLY A 97 13.53 -24.25 8.87
C GLY A 97 12.02 -24.47 8.75
N PRO A 98 11.61 -25.49 7.99
CA PRO A 98 10.22 -25.68 7.60
C PRO A 98 9.33 -25.53 8.82
N GLU A 99 8.44 -24.54 8.76
CA GLU A 99 7.42 -24.28 9.75
C GLU A 99 6.71 -25.62 10.03
N THR A 100 7.02 -26.24 11.17
CA THR A 100 6.41 -27.50 11.57
C THR A 100 4.92 -27.24 11.65
N ALA A 101 4.20 -27.75 10.65
CA ALA A 101 2.76 -27.77 10.60
C ALA A 101 2.23 -28.21 11.97
N ALA A 102 1.53 -27.28 12.64
CA ALA A 102 0.86 -27.56 13.89
C ALA A 102 0.00 -28.81 13.70
N ALA A 103 0.14 -29.77 14.63
CA ALA A 103 -0.57 -31.04 14.58
C ALA A 103 -2.07 -30.83 14.41
N ALA A 104 -2.62 -31.39 13.33
CA ALA A 104 -4.04 -31.35 13.04
C ALA A 104 -4.83 -32.07 14.15
N PRO A 105 -5.99 -31.55 14.58
CA PRO A 105 -6.89 -32.28 15.46
C PRO A 105 -7.39 -33.56 14.78
N GLU A 106 -7.59 -34.59 15.60
CA GLU A 106 -7.97 -35.95 15.23
C GLU A 106 -9.20 -35.96 14.30
N ALA A 107 -9.03 -36.58 13.12
CA ALA A 107 -10.00 -36.54 12.04
C ALA A 107 -11.28 -37.33 12.36
N ALA A 108 -12.43 -36.66 12.24
CA ALA A 108 -13.73 -37.30 12.11
C ALA A 108 -13.80 -38.09 10.77
N PRO A 109 -14.59 -39.18 10.68
CA PRO A 109 -14.51 -40.14 9.58
C PRO A 109 -14.81 -39.51 8.21
N LEU A 110 -13.93 -39.84 7.26
CA LEU A 110 -13.95 -39.46 5.84
C LEU A 110 -15.31 -39.73 5.17
N ALA A 111 -15.85 -38.73 4.49
CA ALA A 111 -16.84 -38.94 3.43
C ALA A 111 -16.18 -39.62 2.20
N ALA A 112 -16.98 -40.38 1.47
CA ALA A 112 -16.58 -41.38 0.47
C ALA A 112 -15.60 -40.92 -0.62
N ALA A 113 -14.81 -41.87 -1.13
CA ALA A 113 -13.85 -41.72 -2.22
C ALA A 113 -14.50 -41.15 -3.51
N PRO A 114 -13.77 -40.37 -4.32
CA PRO A 114 -14.29 -39.83 -5.57
C PRO A 114 -14.69 -40.96 -6.52
N THR A 115 -15.96 -40.98 -6.92
CA THR A 115 -16.52 -41.91 -7.91
C THR A 115 -16.09 -41.53 -9.32
N GLU A 116 -16.00 -42.54 -10.20
CA GLU A 116 -15.74 -42.38 -11.63
C GLU A 116 -16.74 -41.38 -12.24
N GLY A 117 -16.24 -40.27 -12.77
CA GLY A 117 -17.07 -39.18 -13.31
C GLY A 117 -16.79 -37.80 -12.73
N THR A 118 -15.92 -37.68 -11.73
CA THR A 118 -15.44 -36.37 -11.25
C THR A 118 -14.60 -35.67 -12.33
N PRO A 119 -14.92 -34.42 -12.71
CA PRO A 119 -14.17 -33.68 -13.72
C PRO A 119 -12.73 -33.49 -13.23
N LYS A 120 -11.76 -33.98 -14.00
CA LYS A 120 -10.34 -33.75 -13.74
C LYS A 120 -10.03 -32.28 -14.03
N LEU A 121 -9.82 -31.49 -12.99
CA LEU A 121 -9.28 -30.14 -13.11
C LEU A 121 -7.80 -30.25 -13.50
N GLN A 122 -7.42 -29.57 -14.59
CA GLN A 122 -6.04 -29.47 -15.05
C GLN A 122 -5.63 -28.00 -15.08
N GLY A 123 -4.44 -27.69 -14.57
CA GLY A 123 -3.89 -26.33 -14.52
C GLY A 123 -2.37 -26.33 -14.59
N VAL A 124 -1.75 -25.18 -14.30
CA VAL A 124 -0.29 -25.03 -14.24
C VAL A 124 0.17 -25.31 -12.81
N ALA A 125 1.19 -26.17 -12.65
CA ALA A 125 1.75 -26.48 -11.34
C ALA A 125 2.55 -25.29 -10.78
N ALA A 126 2.07 -24.70 -9.67
CA ALA A 126 2.76 -23.62 -8.97
C ALA A 126 3.78 -24.12 -7.94
N SER A 127 3.54 -25.30 -7.38
CA SER A 127 4.42 -25.97 -6.40
C SER A 127 4.35 -27.49 -6.58
N GLU A 128 5.41 -28.19 -6.19
CA GLU A 128 5.45 -29.65 -6.16
C GLU A 128 4.76 -30.22 -4.90
N GLY A 129 4.19 -31.42 -5.01
CA GLY A 129 3.62 -32.15 -3.88
C GLY A 129 2.19 -32.66 -4.10
N VAL A 130 1.67 -33.36 -3.09
CA VAL A 130 0.30 -33.89 -3.05
C VAL A 130 -0.34 -33.47 -1.72
N ALA A 131 -1.51 -32.84 -1.79
CA ALA A 131 -2.28 -32.44 -0.62
C ALA A 131 -3.64 -33.14 -0.62
N ILE A 132 -4.08 -33.59 0.55
CA ILE A 132 -5.40 -34.21 0.77
C ILE A 132 -6.03 -33.50 1.95
N GLY A 133 -7.19 -32.87 1.73
CA GLY A 133 -7.87 -32.10 2.77
C GLY A 133 -9.13 -31.41 2.24
N PRO A 134 -9.86 -30.70 3.11
CA PRO A 134 -10.99 -29.88 2.70
C PRO A 134 -10.55 -28.74 1.79
N ALA A 135 -11.34 -28.48 0.75
CA ALA A 135 -11.18 -27.29 -0.09
C ALA A 135 -12.10 -26.18 0.43
N PHE A 136 -11.51 -25.01 0.72
CA PHE A 136 -12.25 -23.80 1.07
C PHE A 136 -12.22 -22.85 -0.11
N ALA A 137 -13.35 -22.71 -0.79
CA ALA A 137 -13.46 -21.77 -1.89
C ALA A 137 -13.73 -20.36 -1.33
N HIS A 138 -12.87 -19.40 -1.69
CA HIS A 138 -13.04 -18.00 -1.34
C HIS A 138 -13.51 -17.22 -2.58
N PHE A 139 -14.76 -16.78 -2.55
CA PHE A 139 -15.35 -15.91 -3.57
C PHE A 139 -15.65 -14.56 -2.91
N PRO A 140 -14.72 -13.59 -2.96
CA PRO A 140 -14.97 -12.29 -2.38
C PRO A 140 -16.16 -11.63 -3.11
N PRO A 141 -17.03 -10.89 -2.40
CA PRO A 141 -18.12 -10.17 -3.04
C PRO A 141 -17.57 -9.04 -3.91
N ASP A 142 -18.21 -8.79 -5.05
CA ASP A 142 -17.95 -7.60 -5.85
C ASP A 142 -18.45 -6.37 -5.09
N VAL A 143 -17.56 -5.38 -4.93
CA VAL A 143 -17.89 -4.13 -4.26
C VAL A 143 -18.37 -3.14 -5.32
N GLU A 144 -19.68 -2.97 -5.41
CA GLU A 144 -20.31 -2.01 -6.31
C GLU A 144 -20.82 -0.79 -5.54
N GLY A 145 -20.54 0.40 -6.07
CA GLY A 145 -21.10 1.65 -5.56
C GLY A 145 -22.58 1.78 -5.95
N PRO A 146 -23.47 2.22 -5.05
CA PRO A 146 -24.88 2.40 -5.37
C PRO A 146 -25.11 3.52 -6.40
N GLY A 147 -24.10 4.33 -6.74
CA GLY A 147 -24.21 5.44 -7.69
C GLY A 147 -25.22 6.49 -7.23
N ARG A 148 -25.37 6.67 -5.92
CA ARG A 148 -26.39 7.55 -5.35
C ARG A 148 -25.88 8.99 -5.37
N HIS A 149 -26.70 9.89 -5.89
CA HIS A 149 -26.45 11.32 -5.78
C HIS A 149 -27.00 11.87 -4.45
N LEU A 150 -26.15 12.54 -3.68
CA LEU A 150 -26.43 13.09 -2.37
C LEU A 150 -27.18 14.43 -2.47
N GLN A 151 -28.05 14.69 -1.50
CA GLN A 151 -28.57 16.03 -1.26
C GLN A 151 -27.58 16.86 -0.43
N ALA A 152 -27.66 18.19 -0.51
CA ALA A 152 -26.74 19.08 0.20
C ALA A 152 -26.66 18.83 1.73
N GLY A 153 -27.75 18.40 2.36
CA GLY A 153 -27.79 18.07 3.78
C GLY A 153 -27.23 16.69 4.14
N GLU A 154 -26.95 15.83 3.16
CA GLU A 154 -26.37 14.49 3.37
C GLU A 154 -24.84 14.48 3.22
N ILE A 155 -24.26 15.50 2.58
CA ILE A 155 -22.82 15.57 2.25
C ILE A 155 -21.94 15.48 3.51
N GLU A 156 -22.27 16.25 4.55
CA GLU A 156 -21.47 16.27 5.78
C GLU A 156 -21.46 14.90 6.48
N GLY A 157 -22.63 14.25 6.58
CA GLY A 157 -22.73 12.91 7.15
C GLY A 157 -22.01 11.84 6.32
N GLU A 158 -22.01 11.97 4.99
CA GLU A 158 -21.29 11.06 4.11
C GLU A 158 -19.76 11.25 4.20
N LEU A 159 -19.28 12.49 4.36
CA LEU A 159 -17.87 12.79 4.65
C LEU A 159 -17.42 12.18 5.99
N GLU A 160 -18.22 12.32 7.04
CA GLU A 160 -17.94 11.69 8.34
C GLU A 160 -17.89 10.17 8.24
N ARG A 161 -18.83 9.58 7.49
CA ARG A 161 -18.84 8.13 7.21
C ARG A 161 -17.57 7.69 6.50
N PHE A 162 -17.13 8.43 5.48
CA PHE A 162 -15.89 8.14 4.75
C PHE A 162 -14.66 8.23 5.68
N ARG A 163 -14.52 9.33 6.42
CA ARG A 163 -13.40 9.53 7.36
C ARG A 163 -13.37 8.45 8.45
N GLY A 164 -14.54 8.06 8.96
CA GLY A 164 -14.67 6.95 9.92
C GLY A 164 -14.22 5.61 9.32
N ALA A 165 -14.53 5.36 8.05
CA ALA A 165 -14.06 4.16 7.35
C ALA A 165 -12.54 4.15 7.19
N VAL A 166 -11.92 5.27 6.79
CA VAL A 166 -10.44 5.40 6.70
C VAL A 166 -9.79 5.14 8.07
N ALA A 167 -10.29 5.77 9.13
CA ALA A 167 -9.78 5.56 10.49
C ALA A 167 -9.92 4.10 10.95
N SER A 168 -10.99 3.41 10.56
CA SER A 168 -11.19 1.99 10.88
C SER A 168 -10.17 1.09 10.17
N ILE A 169 -9.79 1.43 8.94
CA ILE A 169 -8.77 0.71 8.16
C ILE A 169 -7.39 0.93 8.77
N GLU A 170 -7.04 2.17 9.10
CA GLU A 170 -5.78 2.50 9.77
C GLU A 170 -5.65 1.74 11.09
N ALA A 171 -6.67 1.80 11.96
CA ALA A 171 -6.65 1.10 13.25
C ALA A 171 -6.53 -0.43 13.11
N ARG A 172 -7.15 -1.01 12.07
CA ARG A 172 -7.03 -2.44 11.77
C ARG A 172 -5.62 -2.79 11.32
N MET A 173 -5.04 -2.01 10.41
CA MET A 173 -3.68 -2.25 9.91
C MET A 173 -2.62 -1.99 10.98
N ASP A 174 -2.82 -1.00 11.86
CA ASP A 174 -1.96 -0.75 13.01
C ASP A 174 -1.93 -1.93 13.98
N ARG A 175 -3.10 -2.53 14.25
CA ARG A 175 -3.16 -3.75 15.05
C ARG A 175 -2.37 -4.88 14.41
N THR A 176 -2.54 -5.09 13.11
CA THR A 176 -1.79 -6.09 12.35
C THR A 176 -0.28 -5.82 12.42
N LEU A 177 0.17 -4.57 12.29
CA LEU A 177 1.60 -4.21 12.38
C LEU A 177 2.21 -4.38 13.77
N ALA A 178 1.38 -4.35 14.82
CA ALA A 178 1.76 -4.56 16.21
C ALA A 178 1.83 -6.05 16.61
N GLU A 179 1.21 -6.94 15.83
CA GLU A 179 1.31 -8.38 16.05
C GLU A 179 2.69 -8.91 15.59
N ASN A 180 3.34 -9.72 16.43
CA ASN A 180 4.68 -10.28 16.17
C ASN A 180 4.67 -11.50 15.20
N ASN A 181 3.52 -11.81 14.60
CA ASN A 181 3.35 -13.03 13.78
C ASN A 181 3.60 -12.80 12.28
N LEU A 182 3.88 -11.56 11.86
CA LEU A 182 4.15 -11.25 10.46
C LEU A 182 5.65 -11.31 10.18
N SER A 183 5.99 -11.91 9.04
CA SER A 183 7.34 -11.79 8.51
C SER A 183 7.69 -10.32 8.28
N ALA A 184 8.98 -9.97 8.33
CA ALA A 184 9.42 -8.59 8.12
C ALA A 184 8.95 -8.04 6.75
N GLY A 185 8.96 -8.89 5.71
CA GLY A 185 8.43 -8.55 4.39
C GLY A 185 6.93 -8.24 4.39
N ASP A 186 6.12 -9.04 5.08
CA ASP A 186 4.67 -8.81 5.16
C ASP A 186 4.35 -7.52 5.92
N ARG A 187 5.11 -7.21 6.99
CA ARG A 187 4.98 -5.95 7.73
C ARG A 187 5.23 -4.73 6.83
N GLY A 188 6.26 -4.80 5.98
CA GLY A 188 6.54 -3.74 5.00
C GLY A 188 5.38 -3.51 4.02
N ILE A 189 4.69 -4.57 3.58
CA ILE A 189 3.51 -4.47 2.70
C ILE A 189 2.34 -3.82 3.44
N VAL A 190 2.03 -4.29 4.65
CA VAL A 190 0.91 -3.76 5.45
C VAL A 190 1.12 -2.28 5.75
N ALA A 191 2.35 -1.87 6.08
CA ALA A 191 2.68 -0.46 6.32
C ALA A 191 2.45 0.40 5.06
N ALA A 192 2.84 -0.11 3.89
CA ALA A 192 2.61 0.60 2.64
C ALA A 192 1.12 0.72 2.29
N LEU A 193 0.35 -0.35 2.46
CA LEU A 193 -1.10 -0.33 2.22
C LEU A 193 -1.83 0.62 3.18
N ARG A 194 -1.40 0.68 4.45
CA ARG A 194 -1.90 1.63 5.45
C ARG A 194 -1.68 3.08 5.00
N ASP A 195 -0.46 3.40 4.57
CA ASP A 195 -0.12 4.75 4.16
C ASP A 195 -0.81 5.17 2.86
N ILE A 196 -1.04 4.23 1.92
CA ILE A 196 -1.85 4.50 0.72
C ILE A 196 -3.31 4.77 1.10
N ALA A 197 -3.89 3.97 2.00
CA ALA A 197 -5.30 4.10 2.39
C ALA A 197 -5.61 5.47 3.04
N ALA A 198 -4.62 6.06 3.72
CA ALA A 198 -4.72 7.37 4.36
C ALA A 198 -3.96 8.47 3.60
N ASP A 199 -3.60 8.27 2.34
CA ASP A 199 -2.88 9.26 1.55
C ASP A 199 -3.77 10.47 1.23
N ASP A 200 -3.27 11.68 1.49
CA ASP A 200 -4.01 12.94 1.29
C ASP A 200 -4.49 13.15 -0.16
N SER A 201 -3.79 12.60 -1.15
CA SER A 201 -4.19 12.72 -2.56
C SER A 201 -5.39 11.82 -2.85
N LEU A 202 -5.38 10.59 -2.33
CA LEU A 202 -6.52 9.67 -2.47
C LEU A 202 -7.71 10.18 -1.66
N THR A 203 -7.52 10.47 -0.37
CA THR A 203 -8.61 10.91 0.51
C THR A 203 -9.17 12.27 0.08
N GLY A 204 -8.31 13.21 -0.31
CA GLY A 204 -8.73 14.51 -0.82
C GLY A 204 -9.55 14.42 -2.11
N GLU A 205 -9.19 13.52 -3.02
CA GLU A 205 -9.97 13.29 -4.24
C GLU A 205 -11.34 12.66 -3.94
N VAL A 206 -11.40 11.72 -3.00
CA VAL A 206 -12.68 11.16 -2.53
C VAL A 206 -13.55 12.24 -1.89
N GLU A 207 -12.99 13.05 -0.99
CA GLU A 207 -13.72 14.16 -0.37
C GLU A 207 -14.22 15.17 -1.41
N ARG A 208 -13.44 15.44 -2.46
CA ARG A 208 -13.86 16.30 -3.57
C ARG A 208 -15.07 15.73 -4.31
N LEU A 209 -15.09 14.43 -4.59
CA LEU A 209 -16.21 13.75 -5.24
C LEU A 209 -17.46 13.73 -4.36
N ILE A 210 -17.31 13.48 -3.06
CA ILE A 210 -18.42 13.53 -2.09
C ILE A 210 -19.02 14.94 -2.01
N ASN A 211 -18.17 15.97 -1.98
CA ASN A 211 -18.63 17.37 -2.06
C ASN A 211 -19.30 17.70 -3.40
N GLY A 212 -18.97 16.95 -4.47
CA GLY A 212 -19.64 17.00 -5.77
C GLY A 212 -21.00 16.28 -5.81
N GLY A 213 -21.37 15.59 -4.72
CA GLY A 213 -22.64 14.90 -4.55
C GLY A 213 -22.57 13.39 -4.80
N ASP A 214 -21.40 12.77 -4.94
CA ASP A 214 -21.29 11.32 -5.04
C ASP A 214 -21.35 10.66 -3.65
N ASP A 215 -21.97 9.49 -3.53
CA ASP A 215 -21.88 8.70 -2.30
C ASP A 215 -20.44 8.19 -2.04
N ALA A 216 -20.10 7.89 -0.77
CA ALA A 216 -18.73 7.57 -0.41
C ALA A 216 -18.18 6.33 -1.12
N VAL A 217 -19.00 5.31 -1.39
CA VAL A 217 -18.51 4.08 -2.03
C VAL A 217 -18.18 4.35 -3.49
N SER A 218 -19.09 5.02 -4.19
CA SER A 218 -18.88 5.42 -5.59
C SER A 218 -17.69 6.37 -5.73
N ALA A 219 -17.54 7.33 -4.81
CA ALA A 219 -16.42 8.27 -4.78
C ALA A 219 -15.07 7.56 -4.56
N VAL A 220 -14.99 6.60 -3.62
CA VAL A 220 -13.78 5.79 -3.39
C VAL A 220 -13.40 4.98 -4.63
N ILE A 221 -14.38 4.29 -5.25
CA ILE A 221 -14.13 3.49 -6.45
C ILE A 221 -13.63 4.38 -7.60
N ALA A 222 -14.26 5.54 -7.82
CA ALA A 222 -13.88 6.46 -8.89
C ALA A 222 -12.48 7.07 -8.67
N ALA A 223 -12.18 7.54 -7.46
CA ALA A 223 -10.88 8.09 -7.12
C ALA A 223 -9.76 7.04 -7.26
N ALA A 224 -9.98 5.84 -6.70
CA ALA A 224 -9.03 4.74 -6.79
C ALA A 224 -8.83 4.27 -8.24
N SER A 225 -9.88 4.20 -9.05
CA SER A 225 -9.80 3.84 -10.47
C SER A 225 -9.01 4.86 -11.28
N THR A 226 -9.18 6.15 -10.97
CA THR A 226 -8.42 7.23 -11.61
C THR A 226 -6.94 7.11 -11.28
N ILE A 227 -6.59 6.96 -10.00
CA ILE A 227 -5.21 6.76 -9.56
C ILE A 227 -4.61 5.48 -10.17
N ALA A 228 -5.37 4.38 -10.24
CA ALA A 228 -4.91 3.14 -10.85
C ALA A 228 -4.66 3.28 -12.37
N ALA A 229 -5.48 4.08 -13.07
CA ALA A 229 -5.25 4.40 -14.46
C ALA A 229 -3.97 5.22 -14.65
N ASP A 230 -3.72 6.19 -13.76
CA ASP A 230 -2.47 6.96 -13.76
C ASP A 230 -1.26 6.05 -13.54
N PHE A 231 -1.33 5.11 -12.59
CA PHE A 231 -0.27 4.12 -12.37
C PHE A 231 0.02 3.27 -13.61
N SER A 232 -1.00 2.94 -14.38
CA SER A 232 -0.85 2.14 -15.60
C SER A 232 -0.20 2.92 -16.75
N ALA A 233 -0.11 4.25 -16.63
CA ALA A 233 0.41 5.14 -17.67
C ALA A 233 1.88 5.53 -17.48
N VAL A 234 2.54 5.15 -16.38
CA VAL A 234 3.93 5.51 -16.04
C VAL A 234 4.88 4.32 -16.16
#